data_AF-A0A5D9CD80-F1
#
_entry.id   AF-A0A5D9CD80-F1
#
_cell.length_a   1.000
_cell.length_b   1.000
_cell.length_c   1.000
_cell.angle_alpha   90.00
_cell.angle_beta   90.00
_cell.angle_gamma   90.00
#
_symmetry.space_group_name_H-M   'P 1'
#
loop_
_entity.id
_entity.type
_entity.pdbx_description
1 polymer ?
#
loop_
_entity_poly.entity_id
_entity_poly.type
_entity_poly.pdbx_seq_one_letter_code
_entity_poly.pdbx_strand_id
1 'polypeptide(L)' 'MDEAIAVLEAALARSDKGRQDGPDVRLALRVLRLCGIPADALRYFWESCQGEHEIGRWQNMNAALNGIRGLSRQPKG' A
#
# COMPACT_ATOMS: atom_id res chain seq x y z
N MET A 1 12.30 -2.27 4.86
CA MET A 1 10.90 -2.75 4.92
C MET A 1 10.02 -1.70 5.56
N ASP A 2 10.37 -1.23 6.76
CA ASP A 2 9.63 -0.17 7.48
C ASP A 2 9.50 1.12 6.67
N GLU A 3 10.58 1.55 6.00
CA GLU A 3 10.54 2.72 5.11
C GLU A 3 9.52 2.58 3.96
N ALA A 4 9.39 1.37 3.40
CA ALA A 4 8.42 1.13 2.33
C ALA A 4 6.98 1.18 2.87
N ILE A 5 6.74 0.69 4.08
CA ILE A 5 5.45 0.83 4.76
C ILE A 5 5.15 2.31 5.04
N ALA A 6 6.14 3.08 5.53
CA ALA A 6 5.99 4.51 5.77
C ALA A 6 5.62 5.30 4.51
N VAL A 7 6.15 4.92 3.34
CA VAL A 7 5.73 5.50 2.06
C VAL A 7 4.25 5.20 1.76
N LEU A 8 3.78 3.98 2.00
CA LEU A 8 2.37 3.63 1.81
C LEU A 8 1.45 4.36 2.81
N GLU A 9 1.90 4.56 4.05
CA GLU A 9 1.21 5.36 5.07
C GLU A 9 1.08 6.82 4.63
N ALA A 10 2.17 7.40 4.13
CA ALA A 10 2.16 8.75 3.60
C ALA A 10 1.24 8.88 2.38
N ALA A 11 1.14 7.84 1.54
CA ALA A 11 0.22 7.81 0.41
C ALA A 11 -1.24 7.78 0.87
N LEU A 12 -1.57 6.98 1.88
CA LEU A 12 -2.89 6.96 2.51
C LEU A 12 -3.25 8.32 3.12
N ALA A 13 -2.30 8.96 3.82
CA ALA A 13 -2.54 10.24 4.49
C ALA A 13 -2.90 11.39 3.52
N ARG A 14 -2.42 11.32 2.28
CA ARG A 14 -2.69 12.32 1.23
C ARG A 14 -3.65 11.81 0.15
N SER A 15 -4.36 10.70 0.40
CA SER A 15 -5.26 10.11 -0.58
C SER A 15 -6.42 11.03 -0.92
N ASP A 16 -6.75 12.01 -0.09
CA ASP A 16 -7.72 13.07 -0.36
C ASP A 16 -7.31 13.96 -1.54
N LYS A 17 -6.01 14.08 -1.83
CA LYS A 17 -5.47 14.92 -2.92
C LYS A 17 -5.56 14.28 -4.31
N GLY A 18 -6.18 13.11 -4.42
CA GLY A 18 -6.39 12.37 -5.66
C GLY A 18 -5.70 11.01 -5.67
N ARG A 19 -5.50 10.48 -6.86
CA ARG A 19 -4.89 9.15 -7.09
C ARG A 19 -3.48 9.09 -6.51
N GLN A 20 -3.14 7.95 -5.93
CA GLN A 20 -1.84 7.70 -5.30
C GLN A 20 -1.00 6.76 -6.16
N ASP A 21 -0.84 7.09 -7.44
CA ASP A 21 -0.13 6.29 -8.44
C ASP A 21 1.25 6.87 -8.79
N GLY A 22 1.89 7.52 -7.82
CA GLY A 22 3.23 8.09 -7.93
C GLY A 22 4.36 7.05 -8.03
N PRO A 23 5.56 7.47 -8.48
CA PRO A 23 6.73 6.59 -8.57
C PRO A 23 7.21 6.08 -7.20
N ASP A 24 6.99 6.85 -6.13
CA ASP A 24 7.28 6.48 -4.75
C ASP A 24 6.46 5.27 -4.30
N VAL A 25 5.15 5.27 -4.56
CA VAL A 25 4.25 4.15 -4.25
C VAL A 25 4.68 2.90 -5.02
N ARG A 26 4.95 3.04 -6.32
CA ARG A 26 5.44 1.90 -7.13
C ARG A 26 6.76 1.33 -6.60
N LEU A 27 7.69 2.19 -6.18
CA LEU A 27 8.97 1.75 -5.62
C LEU A 27 8.76 1.03 -4.28
N ALA A 28 7.96 1.59 -3.39
CA ALA A 28 7.63 0.96 -2.11
C ALA A 28 7.01 -0.43 -2.29
N LEU A 29 6.06 -0.58 -3.22
CA LEU A 29 5.45 -1.87 -3.53
C LEU A 29 6.49 -2.89 -4.04
N ARG A 30 7.43 -2.48 -4.91
CA ARG A 30 8.53 -3.35 -5.36
C ARG A 30 9.43 -3.78 -4.21
N VAL A 31 9.79 -2.86 -3.32
CA VAL A 31 10.59 -3.18 -2.12
C VAL A 31 9.86 -4.19 -1.24
N LEU A 32 8.56 -4.00 -0.98
CA LEU A 32 7.76 -4.94 -0.19
C LEU A 32 7.66 -6.32 -0.85
N ARG A 33 7.59 -6.38 -2.20
CA ARG A 33 7.64 -7.64 -2.94
C ARG A 33 8.94 -8.40 -2.71
N LEU A 34 10.08 -7.70 -2.74
CA LEU A 34 11.40 -8.27 -2.44
C LEU A 34 11.50 -8.68 -0.96
N CYS A 35 10.81 -7.96 -0.08
CA CYS A 35 10.62 -8.35 1.31
C CYS A 35 9.55 -9.43 1.49
N GLY A 36 9.14 -10.17 0.46
CA GLY A 36 8.28 -11.36 0.61
C GLY A 36 6.80 -11.08 0.86
N ILE A 37 6.33 -9.84 0.73
CA ILE A 37 4.89 -9.57 0.76
C ILE A 37 4.23 -10.19 -0.49
N PRO A 38 3.13 -10.96 -0.33
CA PRO A 38 2.36 -11.54 -1.42
C PRO A 38 1.92 -10.52 -2.47
N ALA A 39 2.00 -10.93 -3.75
CA ALA A 39 1.73 -10.04 -4.88
C ALA A 39 0.27 -9.58 -4.97
N ASP A 40 -0.67 -10.40 -4.52
CA ASP A 40 -2.09 -10.09 -4.41
C ASP A 40 -2.36 -8.96 -3.41
N ALA A 41 -1.73 -8.98 -2.23
CA ALA A 41 -1.83 -7.91 -1.25
C ALA A 41 -1.29 -6.58 -1.80
N LEU A 42 -0.15 -6.62 -2.49
CA LEU A 42 0.46 -5.44 -3.12
C LEU A 42 -0.39 -4.91 -4.28
N ARG A 43 -0.95 -5.80 -5.09
CA ARG A 43 -1.86 -5.45 -6.18
C ARG A 43 -3.14 -4.80 -5.65
N TYR A 44 -3.72 -5.32 -4.57
CA TYR A 44 -4.90 -4.74 -3.96
C TYR A 44 -4.64 -3.31 -3.46
N PHE A 45 -3.48 -3.05 -2.85
CA PHE A 45 -3.10 -1.68 -2.48
C PHE A 45 -2.97 -0.76 -3.71
N TRP A 46 -2.31 -1.24 -4.77
CA TRP A 46 -2.15 -0.50 -6.04
C TRP A 46 -3.49 -0.18 -6.73
N GLU A 47 -4.41 -1.13 -6.78
CA GLU A 47 -5.77 -0.93 -7.31
C GLU A 47 -6.53 0.11 -6.48
N SER A 48 -6.42 0.03 -5.15
CA SER A 48 -7.04 0.99 -4.22
C SER A 48 -6.55 2.42 -4.45
N CYS A 49 -5.26 2.62 -4.75
CA CYS A 49 -4.68 3.93 -5.02
C CYS A 49 -5.29 4.66 -6.23
N GLN A 50 -5.89 3.92 -7.16
CA GLN A 50 -6.42 4.44 -8.42
C GLN A 50 -7.91 4.76 -8.36
N GLY A 51 -8.59 4.45 -7.25
CA GLY A 51 -10.01 4.75 -7.08
C GLY A 51 -10.30 6.24 -7.27
N GLU A 52 -11.40 6.59 -7.94
CA GLU A 52 -11.72 8.00 -8.23
C GLU A 52 -12.41 8.69 -7.05
N HIS A 53 -13.27 7.96 -6.35
CA HIS A 53 -13.97 8.45 -5.17
C HIS A 53 -13.03 8.51 -3.97
N GLU A 54 -12.88 9.70 -3.39
CA GLU A 54 -12.01 9.96 -2.24
C GLU A 54 -12.24 9.02 -1.06
N ILE A 55 -13.49 8.92 -0.59
CA ILE A 55 -13.84 8.10 0.58
C ILE A 55 -13.54 6.62 0.30
N GLY A 56 -13.97 6.12 -0.86
CA GLY A 56 -13.74 4.73 -1.25
C GLY A 56 -12.25 4.41 -1.43
N ARG A 57 -11.48 5.34 -2.02
CA ARG A 57 -10.02 5.22 -2.15
C ARG A 57 -9.36 5.12 -0.79
N TRP A 58 -9.65 6.05 0.12
CA TRP A 58 -9.08 6.03 1.48
C TRP A 58 -9.45 4.74 2.22
N GLN A 59 -10.72 4.32 2.18
CA GLN A 59 -11.18 3.09 2.84
C GLN A 59 -10.45 1.84 2.32
N ASN A 60 -10.37 1.68 1.00
CA ASN A 60 -9.73 0.53 0.38
C ASN A 60 -8.21 0.53 0.60
N MET A 61 -7.57 1.69 0.50
CA MET A 61 -6.13 1.84 0.79
C MET A 61 -5.83 1.48 2.25
N ASN A 62 -6.65 1.95 3.20
CA ASN A 62 -6.48 1.64 4.63
C ASN A 62 -6.64 0.13 4.90
N ALA A 63 -7.65 -0.51 4.30
CA ALA A 63 -7.86 -1.96 4.39
C ALA A 63 -6.65 -2.74 3.85
N ALA A 64 -6.19 -2.39 2.64
CA ALA A 64 -5.04 -3.01 2.01
C ALA A 64 -3.75 -2.84 2.84
N LEU A 65 -3.51 -1.64 3.37
CA LEU A 65 -2.34 -1.34 4.20
C LEU A 65 -2.30 -2.17 5.49
N ASN A 66 -3.45 -2.33 6.16
CA ASN A 66 -3.53 -3.16 7.36
C ASN A 66 -3.28 -4.64 7.05
N GLY A 67 -3.72 -5.13 5.89
CA GLY A 67 -3.36 -6.46 5.40
C GLY A 67 -1.84 -6.63 5.22
N ILE A 68 -1.18 -5.66 4.58
CA ILE A 68 0.29 -5.64 4.40
C ILE A 68 1.01 -5.63 5.75
N ARG A 69 0.56 -4.82 6.71
CA ARG A 69 1.13 -4.77 8.08
C ARG A 69 0.95 -6.08 8.84
N GLY A 70 -0.15 -6.80 8.60
CA GLY A 70 -0.35 -8.13 9.17
C GLY A 70 0.69 -9.13 8.64
N LEU A 71 0.87 -9.15 7.33
CA LEU A 71 1.83 -10.01 6.64
C LEU A 71 3.29 -9.66 6.97
N SER A 72 3.58 -8.38 7.23
CA SER A 72 4.93 -7.94 7.59
C SER A 72 5.40 -8.41 8.98
N ARG A 73 4.46 -8.74 9.86
CA ARG A 73 4.74 -9.17 11.24
C ARG A 73 4.83 -10.70 11.39
N GLN A 74 4.50 -11.46 10.36
CA GLN A 74 4.58 -12.91 10.41
C GLN A 74 6.04 -13.38 10.26
N PRO A 75 6.50 -14.33 11.09
CA PRO A 75 7.82 -14.93 10.91
C PRO A 75 7.86 -15.63 9.56
N LYS A 76 8.87 -15.30 8.76
CA LYS A 76 9.14 -16.02 7.52
C LYS A 76 9.86 -17.30 7.89
N GLY A 77 9.18 -18.42 7.69
CA GLY A 77 9.74 -19.77 7.91
C GLY A 77 10.93 -20.07 7.00
#